data_AF-A0A9Q0RUA3-F1
#
_entry.id   AF-A0A9Q0RUA3-F1
#
_cell.length_a   1.000
_cell.length_b   1.000
_cell.length_c   1.000
_cell.angle_alpha   90.00
_cell.angle_beta   90.00
_cell.angle_gamma   90.00
#
_symmetry.space_group_name_H-M   'P 1'
#
loop_
_entity.id
_entity.type
_entity.pdbx_description
1 polymer ?
#
loop_
_entity_poly.entity_id
_entity_poly.type
_entity_poly.pdbx_seq_one_letter_code
_entity_poly.pdbx_strand_id
1 'polypeptide(L)'
;MSDKQSVRKAAKLQGISRTTLQRWLTHTSEEEAGKGEVVTVDPGHKTVLSQEAEDSLSKYLLKSSDMYFGLTSKQVRSLAYDLSVKLNNPLNEWIRSSMAGVDWLSSFFKRHPALSVRKPQATSSARATAFNRSNVVVPSHVYNRTGEMMI
;
A
#
# COMPACT_ATOMS: atom_id res chain seq x y z
N MET A 1 -5.16 -45.73 -15.28
CA MET A 1 -4.08 -45.42 -16.23
C MET A 1 -4.15 -43.93 -16.52
N SER A 2 -3.18 -43.15 -16.02
CA SER A 2 -3.16 -41.70 -16.28
C SER A 2 -2.66 -41.47 -17.70
N ASP A 3 -3.55 -40.97 -18.55
CA ASP A 3 -3.28 -40.77 -19.97
C ASP A 3 -2.22 -39.67 -20.12
N LYS A 4 -0.98 -40.05 -20.45
CA LYS A 4 0.14 -39.09 -20.62
C LYS A 4 -0.13 -38.22 -21.85
N GLN A 5 -0.78 -37.07 -21.67
CA GLN A 5 -0.96 -36.10 -22.74
C GLN A 5 0.35 -35.36 -23.03
N SER A 6 0.61 -35.09 -24.32
CA SER A 6 1.73 -34.24 -24.70
C SER A 6 1.47 -32.78 -24.35
N VAL A 7 2.51 -32.05 -23.93
CA VAL A 7 2.50 -30.61 -23.61
C VAL A 7 1.81 -29.80 -24.72
N ARG A 8 2.03 -30.18 -25.99
CA ARG A 8 1.44 -29.51 -27.16
C ARG A 8 -0.08 -29.74 -27.28
N LYS A 9 -0.56 -30.95 -26.95
CA LYS A 9 -2.00 -31.29 -26.96
C LYS A 9 -2.71 -30.56 -25.83
N ALA A 10 -2.12 -30.56 -24.63
CA ALA A 10 -2.64 -29.82 -23.48
C ALA A 10 -2.70 -28.30 -23.75
N ALA A 11 -1.64 -27.71 -24.32
CA ALA A 11 -1.60 -26.29 -24.66
C ALA A 11 -2.70 -25.90 -25.66
N LYS A 12 -2.93 -26.73 -26.69
CA LYS A 12 -4.00 -26.51 -27.68
C LYS A 12 -5.40 -26.59 -27.05
N LEU A 13 -5.62 -27.53 -26.13
CA LEU A 13 -6.90 -27.66 -25.42
C LEU A 13 -7.19 -26.46 -24.52
N GLN A 14 -6.16 -25.90 -23.88
CA GLN A 14 -6.28 -24.75 -22.99
C GLN A 14 -6.22 -23.39 -23.72
N GLY A 15 -6.01 -23.37 -25.04
CA GLY A 15 -5.89 -22.13 -25.81
C GLY A 15 -4.66 -21.28 -25.49
N ILE A 16 -3.62 -21.87 -24.87
CA ILE A 16 -2.39 -21.20 -24.47
C ILE A 16 -1.25 -21.63 -25.40
N SER A 17 -0.29 -20.75 -25.68
CA SER A 17 0.91 -21.14 -26.45
C SER A 17 1.70 -22.24 -25.75
N ARG A 18 2.23 -23.19 -26.53
CA ARG A 18 3.14 -24.24 -26.04
C ARG A 18 4.30 -23.65 -25.23
N THR A 19 4.86 -22.52 -25.67
CA THR A 19 6.00 -21.87 -25.00
C THR A 19 5.64 -21.37 -23.61
N THR A 20 4.44 -20.81 -23.43
CA THR A 20 3.93 -20.36 -22.13
C THR A 20 3.73 -21.55 -21.19
N LEU A 21 3.08 -22.62 -21.67
CA LEU A 21 2.83 -23.81 -20.85
C LEU A 21 4.15 -24.50 -20.47
N GLN A 22 5.13 -24.53 -21.36
CA GLN A 22 6.46 -25.07 -21.09
C GLN A 22 7.22 -24.22 -20.08
N ARG A 23 7.18 -22.89 -20.19
CA ARG A 23 7.78 -21.96 -19.21
C ARG A 23 7.18 -22.17 -17.81
N TRP A 24 5.86 -22.34 -17.72
CA TRP A 24 5.20 -22.61 -16.45
C TRP A 24 5.65 -23.94 -15.87
N LEU A 25 5.64 -25.01 -16.67
CA LEU A 25 6.10 -26.34 -16.23
C LEU A 25 7.56 -26.33 -15.73
N THR A 26 8.44 -25.50 -16.29
CA THR A 26 9.83 -25.37 -15.82
C THR A 26 9.99 -24.56 -14.54
N HIS A 27 9.04 -23.69 -14.20
CA HIS A 27 9.12 -22.80 -13.05
C HIS A 27 8.22 -23.22 -11.88
N THR A 28 7.22 -24.08 -12.12
CA THR A 28 6.37 -24.69 -11.09
C THR A 28 7.09 -25.91 -10.52
N SER A 29 7.26 -25.99 -9.20
CA SER A 29 7.79 -27.19 -8.55
C SER A 29 6.77 -28.34 -8.62
N GLU A 30 7.24 -29.59 -8.60
CA GLU A 30 6.35 -30.77 -8.59
C GLU A 30 5.37 -30.75 -7.39
N GLU A 31 5.77 -30.12 -6.28
CA GLU A 31 4.93 -29.94 -5.09
C GLU A 31 3.76 -28.96 -5.29
N GLU A 32 3.96 -27.88 -6.06
CA GLU A 32 2.88 -26.94 -6.39
C GLU A 32 1.92 -27.51 -7.43
N ALA A 33 2.44 -28.33 -8.37
CA ALA A 33 1.61 -29.03 -9.36
C ALA A 33 0.65 -30.05 -8.73
N GLY A 34 1.01 -30.63 -7.58
CA GLY A 34 0.20 -31.63 -6.88
C GLY A 34 -0.96 -31.07 -6.07
N LYS A 35 -0.97 -29.76 -5.75
CA LYS A 35 -2.01 -29.17 -4.89
C LYS A 35 -3.33 -28.90 -5.60
N GLY A 36 -3.38 -28.96 -6.94
CA GLY A 36 -4.60 -28.71 -7.71
C GLY A 36 -5.17 -27.29 -7.54
N GLU A 37 -4.42 -26.41 -6.90
CA GLU A 37 -4.81 -25.03 -6.66
C GLU A 37 -4.47 -24.22 -7.91
N VAL A 38 -5.46 -23.47 -8.42
CA VAL A 38 -5.27 -22.58 -9.56
C VAL A 38 -4.37 -21.44 -9.09
N VAL A 39 -3.06 -21.59 -9.30
CA VAL A 39 -2.11 -20.50 -9.06
C VAL A 39 -2.36 -19.45 -10.14
N THR A 40 -3.17 -18.45 -9.82
CA THR A 40 -3.26 -17.23 -10.62
C THR A 40 -1.94 -16.49 -10.45
N VAL A 41 -0.97 -16.78 -11.32
CA VAL A 41 0.22 -15.94 -11.42
C VAL A 41 -0.23 -14.64 -12.07
N ASP A 42 -0.39 -13.59 -11.27
CA ASP A 42 -0.64 -12.25 -11.79
C ASP A 42 0.46 -11.94 -12.82
N PRO A 43 0.11 -11.63 -14.08
CA PRO A 43 1.09 -11.45 -15.16
C PRO A 43 1.96 -10.18 -15.02
N GLY A 44 1.98 -9.56 -13.83
CA GLY A 44 2.74 -8.35 -13.53
C GLY A 44 4.15 -8.62 -13.01
N HIS A 45 4.98 -7.58 -13.05
CA HIS A 45 6.26 -7.59 -12.36
C HIS A 45 6.05 -7.74 -10.85
N LYS A 46 6.88 -8.57 -10.20
CA LYS A 46 6.91 -8.69 -8.74
C LYS A 46 7.09 -7.30 -8.13
N THR A 47 6.23 -6.95 -7.18
CA THR A 47 6.33 -5.70 -6.43
C THR A 47 7.58 -5.70 -5.57
N VAL A 48 8.15 -4.51 -5.33
CA VAL A 48 9.36 -4.30 -4.51
C VAL A 48 9.11 -4.67 -3.06
N LEU A 49 7.90 -4.40 -2.59
CA LEU A 49 7.41 -4.77 -1.27
C LEU A 49 6.61 -6.07 -1.39
N SER A 50 6.74 -6.93 -0.38
CA SER A 50 5.85 -8.09 -0.20
C SER A 50 4.41 -7.62 -0.02
N GLN A 51 3.45 -8.46 -0.41
CA GLN A 51 2.02 -8.17 -0.29
C GLN A 51 1.63 -7.86 1.16
N GLU A 52 2.17 -8.59 2.14
CA GLU A 52 1.95 -8.34 3.57
C GLU A 52 2.43 -6.96 4.01
N ALA A 53 3.57 -6.51 3.48
CA ALA A 53 4.14 -5.21 3.80
C ALA A 53 3.35 -4.07 3.16
N GLU A 54 2.89 -4.25 1.91
CA GLU A 54 1.98 -3.30 1.25
C GLU A 54 0.64 -3.18 1.99
N ASP A 55 0.08 -4.31 2.45
CA ASP A 55 -1.15 -4.33 3.24
C ASP A 55 -0.98 -3.61 4.58
N SER A 56 0.12 -3.84 5.30
CA SER A 56 0.42 -3.12 6.54
C SER A 56 0.57 -1.61 6.30
N LEU A 57 1.26 -1.23 5.22
CA LEU A 57 1.38 0.18 4.83
C LEU A 57 0.00 0.78 4.53
N SER A 58 -0.85 0.09 3.77
CA SER A 58 -2.20 0.59 3.44
C SER A 58 -3.06 0.85 4.69
N LYS A 59 -3.03 -0.06 5.67
CA LYS A 59 -3.73 0.09 6.96
C LYS A 59 -3.23 1.31 7.72
N TYR A 60 -1.91 1.53 7.73
CA TYR A 60 -1.30 2.70 8.36
C TYR A 60 -1.71 4.01 7.67
N LEU A 61 -1.73 4.03 6.32
CA LEU A 61 -2.20 5.18 5.55
C LEU A 61 -3.68 5.50 5.81
N LEU A 62 -4.53 4.48 5.95
CA LEU A 62 -5.94 4.66 6.29
C LEU A 62 -6.10 5.24 7.70
N LYS A 63 -5.39 4.69 8.69
CA LYS A 63 -5.43 5.21 10.08
C LYS A 63 -4.94 6.65 10.19
N SER A 64 -3.85 6.99 9.50
CA SER A 64 -3.31 8.36 9.48
C SER A 64 -4.21 9.35 8.73
N SER A 65 -4.93 8.88 7.70
CA SER A 65 -5.97 9.64 7.00
C SER A 65 -7.06 10.11 7.94
N ASP A 66 -7.51 9.24 8.84
CA ASP A 66 -8.62 9.54 9.75
C ASP A 66 -8.22 10.52 10.87
N MET A 67 -6.95 10.54 11.26
CA MET A 67 -6.46 11.32 12.41
C MET A 67 -5.89 12.70 12.07
N TYR A 68 -5.04 12.82 11.03
CA TYR A 68 -4.17 14.00 10.84
C TYR A 68 -4.07 14.46 9.38
N PHE A 69 -5.23 14.70 8.73
CA PHE A 69 -5.36 15.24 7.35
C PHE A 69 -4.76 14.38 6.22
N GLY A 70 -4.17 13.22 6.52
CA GLY A 70 -3.58 12.33 5.53
C GLY A 70 -2.14 12.62 5.17
N LEU A 71 -1.42 11.54 4.87
CA LEU A 71 -0.05 11.62 4.41
C LEU A 71 0.03 12.08 2.95
N THR A 72 1.00 12.95 2.68
CA THR A 72 1.30 13.42 1.32
C THR A 72 1.98 12.35 0.50
N SER A 73 1.88 12.44 -0.83
CA SER A 73 2.55 11.52 -1.77
C SER A 73 4.07 11.43 -1.58
N LYS A 74 4.73 12.47 -1.03
CA LYS A 74 6.16 12.42 -0.69
C LYS A 74 6.40 11.55 0.55
N GLN A 75 5.60 11.71 1.60
CA GLN A 75 5.72 10.93 2.83
C GLN A 75 5.45 9.44 2.58
N VAL A 76 4.43 9.11 1.79
CA VAL A 76 4.14 7.71 1.42
C VAL A 76 5.32 7.07 0.69
N ARG A 77 5.95 7.80 -0.25
CA ARG A 77 7.13 7.30 -0.97
C ARG A 77 8.38 7.15 -0.09
N SER A 78 8.54 8.01 0.92
CA SER A 78 9.60 7.86 1.92
C SER A 78 9.38 6.61 2.79
N LEU A 79 8.16 6.41 3.27
CA LEU A 79 7.82 5.24 4.09
C LEU A 79 8.03 3.92 3.33
N ALA A 80 7.70 3.89 2.05
CA ALA A 80 7.93 2.74 1.20
C ALA A 80 9.43 2.42 1.02
N TYR A 81 10.26 3.46 0.90
CA TYR A 81 11.71 3.30 0.89
C TYR A 81 12.21 2.74 2.23
N ASP A 82 11.79 3.32 3.37
CA ASP A 82 12.18 2.84 4.70
C ASP A 82 11.79 1.38 4.92
N LEU A 83 10.60 0.98 4.45
CA LEU A 83 10.17 -0.42 4.47
C LEU A 83 11.06 -1.31 3.60
N SER A 84 11.44 -0.86 2.40
CA SER A 84 12.31 -1.65 1.51
C SER A 84 13.71 -1.86 2.12
N VAL A 85 14.24 -0.86 2.83
CA VAL A 85 15.51 -0.96 3.56
C VAL A 85 15.39 -1.94 4.71
N LYS A 86 14.29 -1.89 5.49
CA LYS A 86 14.03 -2.84 6.58
C LYS A 86 13.87 -4.28 6.11
N LEU A 87 13.30 -4.47 4.92
CA LEU A 87 13.15 -5.78 4.28
C LEU A 87 14.42 -6.22 3.53
N ASN A 88 15.50 -5.45 3.60
CA ASN A 88 16.79 -5.70 2.97
C ASN A 88 16.71 -5.96 1.45
N ASN A 89 15.71 -5.38 0.78
CA ASN A 89 15.51 -5.48 -0.66
C ASN A 89 15.18 -4.12 -1.31
N PRO A 90 16.03 -3.09 -1.12
CA PRO A 90 15.82 -1.80 -1.77
C PRO A 90 16.20 -1.85 -3.26
N LEU A 91 15.39 -1.24 -4.12
CA LEU A 91 15.75 -1.01 -5.52
C LEU A 91 16.89 0.03 -5.62
N ASN A 92 17.84 -0.18 -6.54
CA ASN A 92 18.93 0.77 -6.81
C ASN A 92 18.42 2.19 -7.10
N GLU A 93 17.31 2.32 -7.82
CA GLU A 93 16.68 3.61 -8.11
C GLU A 93 16.15 4.31 -6.87
N TRP A 94 15.64 3.54 -5.91
CA TRP A 94 15.12 4.06 -4.65
C TRP A 94 16.25 4.47 -3.71
N ILE A 95 17.37 3.74 -3.71
CA ILE A 95 18.57 4.13 -2.94
C ILE A 95 19.09 5.48 -3.43
N ARG A 96 19.25 5.65 -4.75
CA ARG A 96 19.76 6.90 -5.34
C ARG A 96 18.90 8.12 -5.01
N SER A 97 17.58 7.93 -4.97
CA SER A 97 16.62 8.99 -4.66
C SER A 97 16.21 9.05 -3.18
N SER A 98 16.65 8.09 -2.37
CA SER A 98 16.21 7.83 -0.99
C SER A 98 14.68 7.84 -0.83
N MET A 99 13.95 7.47 -1.88
CA MET A 99 12.49 7.54 -1.96
C MET A 99 11.97 6.53 -2.98
N ALA A 100 10.75 6.02 -2.79
CA ALA A 100 10.11 5.21 -3.82
C ALA A 100 9.75 6.05 -5.07
N GLY A 101 9.76 5.39 -6.22
CA GLY A 101 9.40 5.99 -7.51
C GLY A 101 7.94 6.46 -7.60
N VAL A 102 7.67 7.42 -8.49
CA VAL A 102 6.30 7.92 -8.76
C VAL A 102 5.43 6.82 -9.38
N ASP A 103 6.02 5.98 -10.24
CA ASP A 103 5.32 4.87 -10.88
C ASP A 103 4.92 3.78 -9.90
N TRP A 104 5.77 3.55 -8.88
CA TRP A 104 5.44 2.64 -7.79
C TRP A 104 4.23 3.14 -7.01
N LEU A 105 4.20 4.43 -6.65
CA LEU A 105 3.07 5.01 -5.91
C LEU A 105 1.77 4.92 -6.72
N SER A 106 1.84 5.19 -8.02
CA SER A 106 0.69 5.10 -8.92
C SER A 106 0.15 3.67 -9.01
N SER A 107 1.05 2.69 -9.08
CA SER A 107 0.70 1.27 -9.10
C SER A 107 0.16 0.79 -7.75
N PHE A 108 0.70 1.31 -6.63
CA PHE A 108 0.23 1.02 -5.28
C PHE A 108 -1.21 1.50 -5.07
N PHE A 109 -1.57 2.70 -5.51
CA PHE A 109 -2.97 3.16 -5.44
C PHE A 109 -3.92 2.37 -6.35
N LYS A 110 -3.45 1.85 -7.48
CA LYS A 110 -4.25 0.95 -8.34
C LYS A 110 -4.53 -0.39 -7.64
N ARG A 111 -3.59 -0.92 -6.88
CA ARG A 111 -3.76 -2.14 -6.07
C ARG A 111 -4.64 -1.92 -4.83
N HIS A 112 -4.56 -0.73 -4.23
CA HIS A 112 -5.33 -0.38 -3.03
C HIS A 112 -6.33 0.77 -3.29
N PRO A 113 -7.44 0.50 -4.01
CA PRO A 113 -8.41 1.54 -4.39
C PRO A 113 -9.06 2.22 -3.17
N ALA A 114 -9.13 1.54 -2.02
CA ALA A 114 -9.64 2.09 -0.76
C ALA A 114 -8.87 3.35 -0.29
N LEU A 115 -7.60 3.49 -0.67
CA LEU A 115 -6.79 4.66 -0.33
C LEU A 115 -7.02 5.86 -1.27
N SER A 116 -7.51 5.61 -2.49
CA SER A 116 -7.70 6.64 -3.52
C SER A 116 -9.02 7.41 -3.37
N VAL A 117 -10.06 6.76 -2.83
CA VAL A 117 -11.39 7.37 -2.69
C VAL A 117 -11.50 8.11 -1.36
N ARG A 118 -11.07 9.38 -1.32
CA ARG A 118 -11.48 10.29 -0.26
C ARG A 118 -12.76 11.00 -0.65
N LYS A 119 -13.89 10.62 -0.05
CA LYS A 119 -14.98 11.58 0.16
C LYS A 119 -14.55 12.46 1.33
N PRO A 120 -14.37 13.78 1.17
CA PRO A 120 -14.18 14.64 2.33
C PRO A 120 -15.40 14.44 3.23
N GLN A 121 -15.22 13.90 4.43
CA GLN A 121 -16.26 13.97 5.43
C GLN A 121 -16.45 15.43 5.77
N ALA A 122 -17.68 15.92 5.68
CA ALA A 122 -18.01 17.29 6.05
C ALA A 122 -17.57 17.50 7.51
N THR A 123 -16.46 18.19 7.69
CA THR A 123 -16.06 18.72 8.98
C THR A 123 -17.15 19.71 9.39
N SER A 124 -17.97 19.32 10.36
CA SER A 124 -18.97 20.18 10.98
C SER A 124 -18.33 21.54 11.27
N SER A 125 -18.97 22.62 10.82
CA SER A 125 -18.46 24.01 10.90
C SER A 125 -17.81 24.35 12.25
N ALA A 126 -18.36 23.80 13.34
CA ALA A 126 -17.83 23.87 14.72
C ALA A 126 -16.34 23.53 14.89
N ARG A 127 -15.79 22.54 14.15
CA ARG A 127 -14.36 22.16 14.22
C ARG A 127 -13.47 23.15 13.48
N ALA A 128 -13.94 23.73 12.38
CA ALA A 128 -13.20 24.75 11.64
C ALA A 128 -13.18 26.09 12.40
N THR A 129 -14.27 26.44 13.09
CA THR A 129 -14.36 27.65 13.91
C THR A 129 -13.58 27.55 15.23
N ALA A 130 -13.33 26.34 15.75
CA ALA A 130 -12.56 26.15 16.98
C ALA A 130 -11.05 26.47 16.82
N PHE A 131 -10.53 26.41 15.59
CA PHE A 131 -9.13 26.76 15.24
C PHE A 131 -8.98 28.21 14.79
N ASN A 132 -9.86 29.11 15.20
CA ASN A 132 -9.71 30.53 14.89
C ASN A 132 -8.79 31.20 15.93
N ARG A 133 -7.97 32.17 15.50
CA ARG A 133 -7.02 32.87 16.40
C ARG A 133 -7.73 33.49 17.61
N SER A 134 -8.99 33.91 17.45
CA SER A 134 -9.85 34.42 18.52
C SER A 134 -10.26 33.38 19.56
N ASN A 135 -10.30 32.10 19.21
CA ASN A 135 -10.71 31.00 20.08
C ASN A 135 -9.52 30.28 20.75
N VAL A 136 -8.30 30.49 20.24
CA VAL A 136 -7.03 29.98 20.81
C VAL A 136 -6.41 30.96 21.81
N VAL A 137 -6.91 32.20 21.89
CA VAL A 137 -6.65 33.06 23.04
C VAL A 137 -7.41 32.49 24.23
N VAL A 138 -6.71 31.68 25.03
CA VAL A 138 -7.12 31.35 26.39
C VAL A 138 -7.71 32.60 27.04
N PRO A 139 -8.96 32.57 27.54
CA PRO A 139 -9.51 33.73 28.23
C PRO A 139 -8.57 34.11 29.37
N SER A 140 -7.91 35.26 29.22
CA SER A 140 -6.95 35.83 30.19
C SER A 140 -7.58 36.23 31.53
N HIS A 141 -8.83 35.80 31.78
CA HIS A 141 -9.62 36.17 32.94
C HIS A 141 -9.61 35.10 34.03
N VAL A 142 -8.86 34.00 33.87
CA VAL A 142 -8.74 32.94 34.88
C VAL A 142 -7.48 33.08 35.75
N TYR A 143 -6.51 33.92 35.37
CA TYR A 143 -5.30 34.14 36.17
C TYR A 143 -4.97 35.62 36.32
N ASN A 144 -5.13 36.13 37.53
CA ASN A 144 -4.52 37.40 37.93
C ASN A 144 -3.01 37.19 38.09
N ARG A 145 -2.23 38.27 37.89
CA ARG A 145 -0.76 38.32 37.79
C ARG A 145 0.02 37.74 39.00
N THR A 146 -0.65 37.26 40.04
CA THR A 146 -0.08 36.69 41.27
C THR A 146 -0.46 35.22 41.54
N GLY A 147 -1.16 34.54 40.63
CA GLY A 147 -1.23 33.07 40.65
C GLY A 147 -2.11 32.40 41.72
N GLU A 148 -3.19 33.03 42.17
CA GLU A 148 -4.22 32.36 42.99
C GLU A 148 -5.55 32.19 42.24
N MET A 149 -6.18 31.03 42.41
CA MET A 149 -7.47 30.67 41.78
C MET A 149 -8.65 31.23 42.57
N MET A 150 -9.54 31.97 41.91
CA MET A 150 -10.85 32.32 42.46
C MET A 150 -11.81 31.12 42.30
N ILE A 151 -12.38 30.68 43.42
CA ILE A 151 -13.50 29.73 43.52
C ILE A 151 -14.80 30.54 43.42
#